data_AF-A0A849V4D0-F1
#
_entry.id   AF-A0A849V4D0-F1
#
_cell.length_a   1.000
_cell.length_b   1.000
_cell.length_c   1.000
_cell.angle_alpha   90.00
_cell.angle_beta   90.00
_cell.angle_gamma   90.00
#
_symmetry.space_group_name_H-M   'P 1'
#
loop_
_entity.id
_entity.type
_entity.pdbx_description
1 polymer ?
#
loop_
_entity_poly.entity_id
_entity_poly.type
_entity_poly.pdbx_seq_one_letter_code
_entity_poly.pdbx_strand_id
1 'polypeptide(L)'
;MAAACLLPLALFSVANRRAPYFYVMHNLVFIAVTAIIILAFCQPGPTTNELASKYKSNPEGFEKLSRLIKEDTGSKSCFVVGLDNIGDYWEYMGKWAHPPDSTINLSLAEVLKVVGLTQDRYAEYKQLFSSTGSERISFCHAQKYVPQDRVTVLVYRSGLAVSGCSGTINWMKTNPNSKHDKDNSTKITELGNGWYLEYKCT
;
A
#
# COMPACT_ATOMS: atom_id res chain seq x y z
N MET A 1 15.75 -8.33 -6.65
CA MET A 1 16.52 -7.09 -6.47
C MET A 1 16.21 -6.56 -5.08
N ALA A 2 17.15 -6.72 -4.14
CA ALA A 2 17.04 -6.15 -2.80
C ALA A 2 17.48 -4.69 -2.88
N ALA A 3 16.60 -3.75 -2.52
CA ALA A 3 16.98 -2.36 -2.35
C ALA A 3 18.01 -2.29 -1.22
N ALA A 4 19.21 -1.83 -1.54
CA ALA A 4 20.29 -1.72 -0.59
C ALA A 4 19.95 -0.59 0.40
N CYS A 5 19.77 -0.94 1.68
CA CYS A 5 19.92 0.01 2.79
C CYS A 5 21.40 0.45 2.85
N LEU A 6 21.86 1.24 1.88
CA LEU A 6 23.16 1.89 1.90
C LEU A 6 23.08 3.05 2.87
N LEU A 7 23.37 2.78 4.14
CA LEU A 7 23.71 3.83 5.08
C LEU A 7 25.05 4.47 4.66
N PRO A 8 25.15 5.81 4.63
CA PRO A 8 26.45 6.45 4.60
C PRO A 8 27.05 6.25 5.99
N LEU A 9 27.89 5.23 6.15
CA LEU A 9 28.87 5.13 7.24
C LEU A 9 29.93 6.22 7.03
N ALA A 10 29.54 7.49 7.15
CA ALA A 10 30.45 8.62 7.13
C ALA A 10 31.10 8.77 8.51
N LEU A 11 32.27 8.13 8.65
CA LEU A 11 33.45 8.58 9.39
C LEU A 11 33.21 9.47 10.63
N PHE A 12 32.99 8.86 11.80
CA PHE A 12 33.41 9.45 13.08
C PHE A 12 34.85 9.02 13.38
N SER A 13 35.82 9.57 12.64
CA SER A 13 37.23 9.57 13.04
C SER A 13 37.49 10.82 13.88
N VAL A 14 37.04 10.79 15.14
CA VAL A 14 37.42 11.82 16.12
C VAL A 14 38.61 11.28 16.90
N ALA A 15 39.82 11.63 16.45
CA ALA A 15 41.03 11.44 17.22
C ALA A 15 41.01 12.38 18.43
N ASN A 16 40.47 11.94 19.57
CA ASN A 16 40.57 12.66 20.83
C ASN A 16 41.35 11.84 21.87
N ARG A 17 42.59 12.27 22.14
CA ARG A 17 43.46 11.66 23.14
C ARG A 17 42.98 12.09 24.54
N ARG A 18 42.65 11.08 25.37
CA ARG A 18 42.40 11.13 26.83
C ARG A 18 41.03 11.65 27.26
N ALA A 19 40.03 10.75 27.25
CA ALA A 19 38.78 10.92 28.00
C ALA A 19 38.58 9.72 28.96
N PRO A 20 37.95 9.93 30.15
CA PRO A 20 37.78 8.91 31.18
C PRO A 20 36.87 7.75 30.74
N TYR A 21 37.19 6.53 31.20
CA TYR A 21 36.60 5.24 30.82
C TYR A 21 35.05 5.16 30.85
N PHE A 22 34.36 6.03 31.60
CA PHE A 22 32.89 6.03 31.71
C PHE A 22 32.14 6.48 30.44
N TYR A 23 32.78 7.28 29.57
CA TYR A 23 32.16 7.75 28.31
C TYR A 23 32.18 6.71 27.19
N VAL A 24 33.04 5.67 27.28
CA VAL A 24 33.25 4.69 26.21
C VAL A 24 32.13 3.64 26.19
N MET A 25 31.60 3.23 27.34
CA MET A 25 30.50 2.24 27.40
C MET A 25 29.17 2.79 26.88
N HIS A 26 28.83 4.05 27.14
CA HIS A 26 27.57 4.64 26.68
C HIS A 26 27.49 4.72 25.16
N ASN A 27 28.59 5.08 24.48
CA ASN A 27 28.63 5.14 23.02
C ASN A 27 28.46 3.76 22.35
N LEU A 28 29.04 2.70 22.93
CA LEU A 28 28.90 1.34 22.38
C LEU A 28 27.46 0.82 22.46
N VAL A 29 26.74 1.12 23.55
CA VAL A 29 25.33 0.75 23.69
C VAL A 29 24.45 1.48 22.67
N PHE A 30 24.64 2.80 22.48
CA PHE A 30 23.89 3.56 21.48
C PHE A 30 24.15 3.08 20.05
N ILE A 31 25.40 2.77 19.70
CA ILE A 31 25.75 2.23 18.39
C ILE A 31 25.09 0.86 18.18
N ALA A 32 25.15 -0.03 19.20
CA ALA A 32 24.53 -1.36 19.12
C ALA A 32 23.01 -1.28 18.96
N VAL A 33 22.33 -0.43 19.75
CA VAL A 33 20.88 -0.21 19.64
C VAL A 33 20.49 0.36 18.28
N THR A 34 21.24 1.35 17.78
CA THR A 34 20.99 1.96 16.47
C THR A 34 21.20 0.95 15.33
N ALA A 35 22.25 0.11 15.41
CA ALA A 35 22.49 -0.94 14.43
C ALA A 35 21.39 -2.01 14.45
N ILE A 36 20.90 -2.42 15.63
CA ILE A 36 19.80 -3.38 15.75
C ILE A 36 18.51 -2.80 15.13
N ILE A 37 18.22 -1.53 15.40
CA ILE A 37 17.08 -0.81 14.80
C ILE A 37 17.20 -0.84 13.27
N ILE A 38 18.34 -0.41 12.72
CA ILE A 38 18.58 -0.39 11.27
C ILE A 38 18.41 -1.78 10.65
N LEU A 39 18.96 -2.83 11.27
CA LEU A 39 18.87 -4.19 10.76
C LEU A 39 17.44 -4.74 10.83
N ALA A 40 16.66 -4.38 11.86
CA ALA A 40 15.26 -4.76 11.99
C ALA A 40 14.37 -4.10 10.91
N PHE A 41 14.72 -2.90 10.44
CA PHE A 41 13.95 -2.18 9.42
C PHE A 41 14.30 -2.53 7.97
N CYS A 42 15.31 -3.38 7.73
CA CYS A 42 15.72 -3.77 6.37
C CYS A 42 15.24 -5.18 6.00
N GLN A 43 13.97 -5.51 6.27
CA GLN A 43 13.38 -6.72 5.72
C GLN A 43 13.08 -6.54 4.24
N PRO A 44 13.46 -7.51 3.37
CA PRO A 44 13.07 -7.45 1.97
C PRO A 44 11.55 -7.44 1.87
N GLY A 45 11.02 -6.61 0.96
CA GLY A 45 9.59 -6.64 0.65
C GLY A 45 9.12 -8.03 0.19
N PRO A 46 7.82 -8.32 0.28
CA PRO A 46 7.27 -9.60 -0.08
C PRO A 46 7.49 -9.88 -1.56
N THR A 47 7.80 -11.13 -1.86
CA THR A 47 7.90 -11.66 -3.20
C THR A 47 6.53 -11.73 -3.86
N THR A 48 6.50 -11.81 -5.19
CA THR A 48 5.24 -12.02 -5.93
C THR A 48 4.53 -13.31 -5.54
N ASN A 49 5.28 -14.34 -5.11
CA ASN A 49 4.70 -15.61 -4.70
C ASN A 49 4.02 -15.50 -3.34
N GLU A 50 4.59 -14.74 -2.40
CA GLU A 50 3.96 -14.47 -1.11
C GLU A 50 2.67 -13.65 -1.29
N LEU A 51 2.69 -12.62 -2.13
CA LEU A 51 1.50 -11.83 -2.45
C LEU A 51 0.42 -12.64 -3.18
N ALA A 52 0.82 -13.49 -4.14
CA ALA A 52 -0.12 -14.40 -4.81
C ALA A 52 -0.72 -15.43 -3.84
N SER A 53 0.07 -15.88 -2.86
CA SER A 53 -0.41 -16.83 -1.84
C SER A 53 -1.46 -16.22 -0.93
N LYS A 54 -1.39 -14.90 -0.63
CA LYS A 54 -2.46 -14.19 0.10
C LYS A 54 -3.81 -14.34 -0.61
N TYR A 55 -3.86 -14.12 -1.93
CA TYR A 55 -5.08 -14.35 -2.71
C TYR A 55 -5.52 -15.81 -2.65
N LYS A 56 -4.62 -16.75 -2.94
CA LYS A 56 -4.95 -18.18 -2.99
C LYS A 56 -5.46 -18.72 -1.65
N SER A 57 -5.03 -18.13 -0.53
CA SER A 57 -5.48 -18.53 0.80
C SER A 57 -6.89 -18.04 1.17
N ASN A 58 -7.39 -16.98 0.52
CA ASN A 58 -8.68 -16.36 0.84
C ASN A 58 -9.32 -15.67 -0.39
N PRO A 59 -9.62 -16.41 -1.48
CA PRO A 59 -10.19 -15.80 -2.69
C PRO A 59 -11.58 -15.19 -2.44
N GLU A 60 -12.38 -15.80 -1.55
CA GLU A 60 -13.71 -15.31 -1.19
C GLU A 60 -13.70 -13.91 -0.57
N GLY A 61 -12.66 -13.58 0.21
CA GLY A 61 -12.48 -12.22 0.75
C GLY A 61 -12.30 -11.17 -0.35
N PHE A 62 -11.53 -11.48 -1.39
CA PHE A 62 -11.34 -10.58 -2.54
C PHE A 62 -12.61 -10.46 -3.38
N GLU A 63 -13.36 -11.55 -3.57
CA GLU A 63 -14.66 -11.51 -4.25
C GLU A 63 -15.69 -10.70 -3.47
N LYS A 64 -15.73 -10.85 -2.14
CA LYS A 64 -16.62 -10.05 -1.29
C LYS A 64 -16.27 -8.57 -1.35
N LEU A 65 -14.98 -8.23 -1.28
CA LEU A 65 -14.50 -6.86 -1.48
C LEU A 65 -14.93 -6.30 -2.86
N SER A 66 -14.74 -7.07 -3.93
CA SER A 66 -15.13 -6.75 -5.31
C SER A 66 -16.63 -6.45 -5.42
N ARG A 67 -17.47 -7.29 -4.81
CA ARG A 67 -18.92 -7.06 -4.79
C ARG A 67 -19.29 -5.78 -4.05
N LEU A 68 -18.78 -5.59 -2.83
CA LEU A 68 -19.10 -4.41 -2.03
C LEU A 68 -18.71 -3.11 -2.74
N ILE A 69 -17.48 -3.04 -3.27
CA ILE A 69 -17.05 -1.81 -3.95
C ILE A 69 -17.88 -1.52 -5.21
N LYS A 70 -18.32 -2.55 -5.95
CA LYS A 70 -19.20 -2.35 -7.11
C LYS A 70 -20.57 -1.81 -6.70
N GLU A 71 -21.13 -2.32 -5.61
CA GLU A 71 -22.39 -1.82 -5.03
C GLU A 71 -22.25 -0.35 -4.58
N ASP A 72 -21.20 -0.04 -3.81
CA ASP A 72 -21.00 1.27 -3.20
C ASP A 72 -20.49 2.35 -4.19
N THR A 73 -19.91 1.95 -5.33
CA THR A 73 -19.60 2.87 -6.44
C THR A 73 -20.85 3.53 -7.00
N GLY A 74 -21.97 2.80 -7.09
CA GLY A 74 -23.21 3.29 -7.67
C GLY A 74 -23.01 3.79 -9.12
N SER A 75 -23.26 5.08 -9.36
CA SER A 75 -23.08 5.72 -10.68
C SER A 75 -21.73 6.44 -10.85
N LYS A 76 -20.83 6.36 -9.87
CA LYS A 76 -19.53 7.06 -9.93
C LYS A 76 -18.62 6.38 -10.93
N SER A 77 -17.82 7.16 -11.68
CA SER A 77 -16.93 6.62 -12.70
C SER A 77 -15.80 5.76 -12.11
N CYS A 78 -15.31 6.16 -10.93
CA CYS A 78 -14.41 5.42 -10.05
C CYS A 78 -14.80 5.70 -8.60
N PHE A 79 -14.59 4.73 -7.72
CA PHE A 79 -14.71 4.91 -6.27
C PHE A 79 -13.65 4.10 -5.55
N VAL A 80 -13.19 4.61 -4.41
CA VAL A 80 -12.10 4.04 -3.63
C VAL A 80 -12.51 3.96 -2.17
N VAL A 81 -12.16 2.87 -1.50
CA VAL A 81 -12.28 2.73 -0.05
C VAL A 81 -10.99 2.11 0.47
N GLY A 82 -10.43 2.69 1.52
CA GLY A 82 -9.18 2.26 2.14
C GLY A 82 -9.07 2.75 3.56
N LEU A 83 -7.97 2.36 4.21
CA LEU A 83 -7.66 2.78 5.57
C LEU A 83 -7.34 4.28 5.67
N ASP A 84 -6.78 4.83 4.60
CA ASP A 84 -6.27 6.21 4.50
C ASP A 84 -6.88 7.00 3.33
N ASN A 85 -7.84 6.42 2.59
CA ASN A 85 -8.47 7.07 1.44
C ASN A 85 -9.90 6.55 1.21
N ILE A 86 -10.87 7.45 1.08
CA ILE A 86 -12.28 7.12 0.82
C ILE A 86 -12.82 8.13 -0.20
N GLY A 87 -13.24 7.65 -1.37
CA GLY A 87 -13.50 8.49 -2.54
C GLY A 87 -12.28 9.38 -2.81
N ASP A 88 -12.52 10.68 -2.84
CA ASP A 88 -11.49 11.69 -3.09
C ASP A 88 -10.86 12.23 -1.79
N TYR A 89 -11.25 11.71 -0.62
CA TYR A 89 -10.73 12.14 0.68
C TYR A 89 -9.54 11.29 1.12
N TRP A 90 -8.51 11.92 1.68
CA TRP A 90 -7.30 11.29 2.19
C TRP A 90 -7.09 11.61 3.66
N GLU A 91 -6.65 10.61 4.42
CA GLU A 91 -6.32 10.74 5.83
C GLU A 91 -4.85 11.18 5.99
N TYR A 92 -4.63 12.16 6.86
CA TYR A 92 -3.32 12.61 7.29
C TYR A 92 -3.40 13.08 8.74
N MET A 93 -2.64 12.43 9.63
CA MET A 93 -2.52 12.79 11.05
C MET A 93 -3.86 12.88 11.79
N GLY A 94 -4.75 11.92 11.56
CA GLY A 94 -6.07 11.79 12.18
C GLY A 94 -7.16 12.64 11.52
N LYS A 95 -6.84 13.35 10.44
CA LYS A 95 -7.77 14.28 9.77
C LYS A 95 -7.93 13.91 8.30
N TRP A 96 -9.14 14.09 7.78
CA TRP A 96 -9.45 13.80 6.40
C TRP A 96 -9.57 15.08 5.58
N ALA A 97 -8.95 15.10 4.40
CA ALA A 97 -8.95 16.25 3.50
C ALA A 97 -9.22 15.82 2.05
N HIS A 98 -9.80 16.70 1.25
CA HIS A 98 -10.09 16.45 -0.16
C HIS A 98 -9.14 17.27 -1.04
N PRO A 99 -8.11 16.70 -1.69
CA PRO A 99 -7.26 17.44 -2.63
C PRO A 99 -8.14 17.91 -3.81
N PRO A 100 -8.45 19.21 -3.95
CA PRO A 100 -7.50 20.32 -3.79
C PRO A 100 -7.64 21.19 -2.53
N ASP A 101 -8.70 21.03 -1.74
CA ASP A 101 -8.92 21.77 -0.51
C ASP A 101 -8.39 21.02 0.72
N SER A 102 -7.08 21.11 0.93
CA SER A 102 -6.42 20.55 2.12
C SER A 102 -6.64 21.38 3.38
N THR A 103 -7.35 22.52 3.28
CA THR A 103 -7.61 23.40 4.44
C THR A 103 -8.80 22.92 5.26
N ILE A 104 -9.77 22.28 4.59
CA ILE A 104 -10.92 21.66 5.25
C ILE A 104 -10.50 20.30 5.82
N ASN A 105 -10.55 20.20 7.15
CA ASN A 105 -10.34 18.97 7.87
C ASN A 105 -11.69 18.41 8.31
N LEU A 106 -12.04 17.24 7.80
CA LEU A 106 -13.24 16.49 8.17
C LEU A 106 -12.89 15.36 9.12
N SER A 107 -13.85 15.04 9.99
CA SER A 107 -13.88 13.77 10.71
C SER A 107 -14.24 12.63 9.76
N LEU A 108 -13.88 11.39 10.13
CA LEU A 108 -14.27 10.20 9.37
C LEU A 108 -15.80 10.11 9.20
N ALA A 109 -16.58 10.46 10.22
CA ALA A 109 -18.04 10.41 10.16
C ALA A 109 -18.60 11.37 9.10
N GLU A 110 -18.02 12.56 8.96
CA GLU A 110 -18.39 13.52 7.91
C GLU A 110 -18.00 13.00 6.52
N VAL A 111 -16.80 12.44 6.36
CA VAL A 111 -16.37 11.83 5.08
C VAL A 111 -17.34 10.72 4.67
N LEU A 112 -17.63 9.78 5.57
CA LEU A 112 -18.54 8.66 5.31
C LEU A 112 -19.93 9.16 4.88
N LYS A 113 -20.46 10.18 5.57
CA LYS A 113 -21.72 10.82 5.20
C LYS A 113 -21.65 11.42 3.79
N VAL A 114 -20.58 12.14 3.45
CA VAL A 114 -20.42 12.78 2.13
C VAL A 114 -20.33 11.75 1.02
N VAL A 115 -19.58 10.66 1.22
CA VAL A 115 -19.41 9.63 0.17
C VAL A 115 -20.59 8.66 0.08
N GLY A 116 -21.54 8.72 1.02
CA GLY A 116 -22.73 7.87 1.08
C GLY A 116 -22.49 6.51 1.73
N LEU A 117 -21.47 6.36 2.59
CA LEU A 117 -21.17 5.14 3.33
C LEU A 117 -21.65 5.22 4.78
N THR A 118 -22.13 4.11 5.32
CA THR A 118 -22.42 3.98 6.76
C THR A 118 -21.16 3.58 7.52
N GLN A 119 -21.16 3.80 8.85
CA GLN A 119 -20.07 3.32 9.71
C GLN A 119 -19.96 1.79 9.68
N ASP A 120 -21.08 1.08 9.68
CA ASP A 120 -21.11 -0.39 9.63
C ASP A 120 -20.52 -0.92 8.31
N ARG A 121 -20.88 -0.29 7.17
CA ARG A 121 -20.30 -0.65 5.88
C ARG A 121 -18.80 -0.43 5.86
N TYR A 122 -18.31 0.69 6.40
CA TYR A 122 -16.88 0.93 6.51
C TYR A 122 -16.17 -0.04 7.47
N ALA A 123 -16.83 -0.45 8.56
CA ALA A 123 -16.30 -1.49 9.46
C ALA A 123 -16.17 -2.84 8.74
N GLU A 124 -17.11 -3.20 7.88
CA GLU A 124 -17.04 -4.39 7.04
C GLU A 124 -15.83 -4.36 6.09
N TYR A 125 -15.55 -3.22 5.45
CA TYR A 125 -14.33 -3.05 4.66
C TYR A 125 -13.05 -3.28 5.48
N LYS A 126 -12.96 -2.68 6.68
CA LYS A 126 -11.78 -2.86 7.56
C LYS A 126 -11.57 -4.32 7.98
N GLN A 127 -12.65 -5.04 8.27
CA GLN A 127 -12.55 -6.48 8.56
C GLN A 127 -12.05 -7.27 7.36
N LEU A 128 -12.55 -6.97 6.16
CA LEU A 128 -12.09 -7.62 4.94
C LEU A 128 -10.62 -7.31 4.66
N PHE A 129 -10.20 -6.05 4.77
CA PHE A 129 -8.81 -5.63 4.63
C PHE A 129 -7.87 -6.39 5.57
N SER A 130 -8.27 -6.54 6.84
CA SER A 130 -7.53 -7.34 7.80
C SER A 130 -7.42 -8.81 7.36
N SER A 131 -8.52 -9.42 6.88
CA SER A 131 -8.54 -10.83 6.46
C SER A 131 -7.82 -11.11 5.14
N THR A 132 -7.75 -10.13 4.23
CA THR A 132 -7.07 -10.27 2.93
C THR A 132 -5.64 -9.71 2.95
N GLY A 133 -5.22 -9.10 4.06
CA GLY A 133 -3.94 -8.40 4.18
C GLY A 133 -3.80 -7.29 3.15
N SER A 134 -4.87 -6.51 2.95
CA SER A 134 -4.95 -5.39 2.02
C SER A 134 -5.21 -4.07 2.75
N GLU A 135 -5.04 -2.95 2.06
CA GLU A 135 -5.18 -1.61 2.65
C GLU A 135 -6.26 -0.77 1.99
N ARG A 136 -6.59 -1.10 0.73
CA ARG A 136 -7.45 -0.30 -0.13
C ARG A 136 -8.03 -1.14 -1.24
N ILE A 137 -9.24 -0.80 -1.66
CA ILE A 137 -9.88 -1.29 -2.87
C ILE A 137 -10.42 -0.11 -3.69
N SER A 138 -10.37 -0.22 -5.01
CA SER A 138 -11.09 0.66 -5.91
C SER A 138 -11.86 -0.12 -6.98
N PHE A 139 -12.92 0.48 -7.48
CA PHE A 139 -13.62 0.03 -8.68
C PHE A 139 -13.79 1.21 -9.63
N CYS A 140 -13.43 0.98 -10.89
CA CYS A 140 -13.61 1.93 -11.98
C CYS A 140 -14.40 1.27 -13.10
N HIS A 141 -15.44 1.97 -13.58
CA HIS A 141 -16.13 1.59 -14.79
C HIS A 141 -15.26 1.80 -16.03
N ALA A 142 -15.62 1.08 -17.10
CA ALA A 142 -15.03 1.30 -18.41
C ALA A 142 -15.14 2.79 -18.83
N GLN A 143 -13.99 3.39 -19.15
CA GLN A 143 -13.81 4.77 -19.58
C GLN A 143 -12.79 4.83 -20.73
N LYS A 144 -12.64 6.01 -21.36
CA LYS A 144 -11.71 6.23 -22.47
C LYS A 144 -10.28 5.71 -22.21
N TYR A 145 -9.79 5.84 -20.98
CA TYR A 145 -8.43 5.43 -20.57
C TYR A 145 -8.39 4.12 -19.76
N VAL A 146 -9.56 3.60 -19.35
CA VAL A 146 -9.69 2.34 -18.63
C VAL A 146 -10.72 1.53 -19.41
N PRO A 147 -10.35 0.81 -20.48
CA PRO A 147 -11.29 0.31 -21.49
C PRO A 147 -12.25 -0.79 -21.01
N GLN A 148 -12.13 -1.18 -19.74
CA GLN A 148 -12.95 -2.21 -19.12
C GLN A 148 -13.11 -1.92 -17.63
N ASP A 149 -14.17 -2.46 -17.05
CA ASP A 149 -14.37 -2.49 -15.60
C ASP A 149 -13.16 -3.13 -14.91
N ARG A 150 -12.63 -2.44 -13.89
CA ARG A 150 -11.45 -2.87 -13.14
C ARG A 150 -11.70 -2.73 -11.64
N VAL A 151 -11.46 -3.80 -10.90
CA VAL A 151 -11.30 -3.75 -9.44
C VAL A 151 -9.82 -3.82 -9.13
N THR A 152 -9.32 -2.98 -8.23
CA THR A 152 -7.91 -2.97 -7.81
C THR A 152 -7.85 -3.03 -6.29
N VAL A 153 -7.22 -4.07 -5.74
CA VAL A 153 -7.02 -4.25 -4.30
C VAL A 153 -5.53 -4.06 -3.99
N LEU A 154 -5.19 -3.04 -3.22
CA LEU A 154 -3.81 -2.78 -2.78
C LEU A 154 -3.44 -3.73 -1.64
N VAL A 155 -2.51 -4.65 -1.90
CA VAL A 155 -2.07 -5.69 -0.93
C VAL A 155 -0.67 -5.49 -0.39
N TYR A 156 0.07 -4.55 -0.97
CA TYR A 156 1.37 -4.14 -0.50
C TYR A 156 1.73 -2.77 -1.05
N ARG A 157 2.33 -1.94 -0.20
CA ARG A 157 3.09 -0.76 -0.62
C ARG A 157 4.28 -0.57 0.32
N SER A 158 5.37 -0.07 -0.21
CA SER A 158 6.53 0.39 0.55
C SER A 158 7.22 1.53 -0.17
N GLY A 159 7.83 2.44 0.57
CA GLY A 159 8.59 3.56 0.01
C GLY A 159 7.84 4.88 0.05
N LEU A 160 8.42 5.88 -0.61
CA LEU A 160 7.89 7.24 -0.73
C LEU A 160 7.26 7.44 -2.11
N ALA A 161 6.59 8.57 -2.33
CA ALA A 161 5.86 8.86 -3.58
C ALA A 161 6.70 8.72 -4.88
N VAL A 162 8.03 8.80 -4.80
CA VAL A 162 8.96 8.75 -5.96
C VAL A 162 9.78 7.47 -6.06
N SER A 163 9.79 6.63 -5.02
CA SER A 163 10.55 5.38 -5.01
C SER A 163 9.92 4.38 -4.07
N GLY A 164 9.80 3.12 -4.50
CA GLY A 164 9.06 2.15 -3.73
C GLY A 164 8.59 0.96 -4.52
N CYS A 165 7.91 0.05 -3.84
CA CYS A 165 7.28 -1.12 -4.43
C CYS A 165 5.79 -1.11 -4.08
N SER A 166 4.96 -1.59 -5.00
CA SER A 166 3.53 -1.76 -4.81
C SER A 166 3.08 -3.08 -5.40
N GLY A 167 2.15 -3.74 -4.71
CA GLY A 167 1.50 -4.96 -5.14
C GLY A 167 -0.01 -4.77 -5.12
N THR A 168 -0.66 -5.03 -6.25
CA THR A 168 -2.11 -4.94 -6.38
C THR A 168 -2.68 -6.24 -6.94
N ILE A 169 -3.80 -6.69 -6.39
CA ILE A 169 -4.60 -7.77 -6.96
C ILE A 169 -5.75 -7.14 -7.72
N ASN A 170 -5.79 -7.37 -9.02
CA ASN A 170 -6.69 -6.72 -9.95
C ASN A 170 -7.65 -7.73 -10.53
N TRP A 171 -8.95 -7.41 -10.56
CA TRP A 171 -9.92 -8.15 -11.34
C TRP A 171 -10.26 -7.39 -12.61
N MET A 172 -10.20 -8.08 -13.75
CA MET A 172 -10.63 -7.56 -15.05
C MET A 172 -11.21 -8.69 -15.90
N LYS A 173 -12.19 -8.37 -16.76
CA LYS A 173 -12.80 -9.36 -17.65
C LYS A 173 -11.83 -9.89 -18.70
N THR A 174 -10.93 -9.03 -19.19
CA THR A 174 -9.91 -9.41 -20.16
C THR A 174 -8.52 -9.34 -19.55
N ASN A 175 -7.68 -10.30 -19.93
CA ASN A 175 -6.30 -10.39 -19.50
C ASN A 175 -5.58 -9.08 -19.87
N PRO A 176 -4.93 -8.39 -18.91
CA PRO A 176 -4.13 -7.23 -19.25
C PRO A 176 -3.08 -7.67 -20.28
N ASN A 177 -3.09 -7.03 -21.45
CA ASN A 177 -2.04 -7.27 -22.45
C ASN A 177 -0.68 -7.03 -21.78
N SER A 178 0.04 -8.10 -21.47
CA SER A 178 1.39 -8.06 -20.95
C SER A 178 2.33 -7.65 -22.09
N LYS A 179 2.19 -6.43 -22.61
CA LYS A 179 3.26 -5.83 -23.38
C LYS A 179 4.39 -5.61 -22.38
N HIS A 180 5.31 -6.56 -22.35
CA HIS A 180 6.62 -6.40 -21.77
C HIS A 180 7.28 -5.19 -22.46
N ASP A 181 7.05 -3.98 -21.96
CA ASP A 181 8.03 -2.93 -22.20
C ASP A 181 9.33 -3.45 -21.62
N LYS A 182 10.37 -3.43 -22.45
CA LYS A 182 11.70 -3.92 -22.09
C LYS A 182 12.31 -3.18 -20.89
N ASP A 183 11.69 -2.07 -20.47
CA ASP A 183 12.08 -1.26 -19.32
C ASP A 183 11.17 -1.43 -18.08
N ASN A 184 10.06 -2.18 -18.17
CA ASN A 184 9.02 -2.15 -17.12
C ASN A 184 9.35 -3.07 -15.95
N SER A 185 9.61 -2.45 -14.80
CA SER A 185 9.67 -3.02 -13.46
C SER A 185 8.34 -3.61 -12.94
N THR A 186 7.37 -3.84 -13.83
CA THR A 186 6.03 -4.34 -13.51
C THR A 186 5.92 -5.81 -13.90
N LYS A 187 5.68 -6.67 -12.92
CA LYS A 187 5.44 -8.11 -13.09
C LYS A 187 3.96 -8.40 -12.92
N ILE A 188 3.35 -9.04 -13.91
CA ILE A 188 1.96 -9.50 -13.87
C ILE A 188 1.95 -11.02 -13.68
N THR A 189 1.11 -11.53 -12.78
CA THR A 189 0.95 -12.97 -12.50
C THR A 189 -0.53 -13.30 -12.43
N GLU A 190 -0.99 -14.25 -13.25
CA GLU A 190 -2.38 -14.72 -13.23
C GLU A 190 -2.68 -15.49 -11.94
N LEU A 191 -3.83 -15.20 -11.33
CA LEU A 191 -4.31 -15.84 -10.10
C LEU A 191 -5.53 -16.75 -10.36
N GLY A 192 -6.18 -16.61 -11.52
CA GLY A 192 -7.38 -17.34 -11.93
C GLY A 192 -8.66 -16.50 -11.85
N ASN A 193 -9.71 -16.90 -12.56
CA ASN A 193 -11.04 -16.26 -12.55
C ASN A 193 -11.02 -14.75 -12.89
N GLY A 194 -10.11 -14.31 -13.76
CA GLY A 194 -9.95 -12.90 -14.13
C GLY A 194 -9.19 -12.06 -13.09
N TRP A 195 -8.60 -12.68 -12.07
CA TRP A 195 -7.72 -12.02 -11.11
C TRP A 195 -6.25 -12.11 -11.50
N TYR A 196 -5.53 -11.01 -11.29
CA TYR A 196 -4.12 -10.85 -11.62
C TYR A 196 -3.38 -10.10 -10.51
N LEU A 197 -2.21 -10.58 -10.12
CA LEU A 197 -1.28 -9.80 -9.31
C LEU A 197 -0.44 -8.92 -10.22
N GLU A 198 -0.46 -7.61 -10.00
CA GLU A 198 0.45 -6.64 -10.60
C GLU A 198 1.42 -6.16 -9.49
N TYR A 199 2.72 -6.35 -9.70
CA TYR A 199 3.77 -5.95 -8.76
C TYR A 199 4.76 -5.03 -9.46
N LYS A 200 4.92 -3.81 -8.96
CA LYS A 200 5.76 -2.77 -9.55
C LYS A 200 6.70 -2.18 -8.52
N CYS A 201 7.98 -2.01 -8.88
CA CYS A 201 8.94 -1.24 -8.09
C CYS A 201 9.54 -0.10 -8.92
N THR A 202 9.67 1.10 -8.37
CA THR A 202 10.24 2.29 -9.01
C THR A 202 11.38 2.84 -8.18
#